data_AF-A0A9D1LGL9-F1
#
_entry.id   AF-A0A9D1LGL9-F1
#
_cell.length_a   1.000
_cell.length_b   1.000
_cell.length_c   1.000
_cell.angle_alpha   90.00
_cell.angle_beta   90.00
_cell.angle_gamma   90.00
#
_symmetry.space_group_name_H-M   'P 1'
#
loop_
_entity.id
_entity.type
_entity.pdbx_description
1 polymer ?
#
loop_
_entity_poly.entity_id
_entity_poly.type
_entity_poly.pdbx_seq_one_letter_code
_entity_poly.pdbx_strand_id
1 'polypeptide(L)'
;MLLNKDKIITMMSDEVFKSVLQDRSCEDYLVDIIEGITKINKDYIKRNLVFKNSELTKEEIEEKGKITDLLIELQDNIINLEMNKYYYDGLFNKNDRYV
;
A
#
# COMPACT_ATOMS: atom_id res chain seq x y z
N MET A 1 -23.24 11.20 -7.90
CA MET A 1 -23.17 10.90 -9.35
C MET A 1 -21.79 11.26 -9.86
N LEU A 2 -20.97 10.27 -10.20
CA LEU A 2 -19.93 10.36 -11.23
C LEU A 2 -20.13 9.16 -12.15
N LEU A 3 -21.12 9.32 -13.04
CA LEU A 3 -21.40 8.40 -14.14
C LEU A 3 -20.47 8.79 -15.29
N ASN A 4 -19.40 8.04 -15.49
CA ASN A 4 -18.88 7.79 -16.83
C ASN A 4 -19.12 6.30 -17.09
N LYS A 5 -20.23 6.03 -17.78
CA LYS A 5 -20.65 4.68 -18.18
C LYS A 5 -19.53 4.07 -19.03
N ASP A 6 -19.10 2.88 -18.64
CA ASP A 6 -18.28 1.93 -19.40
C ASP A 6 -16.75 2.15 -19.43
N LYS A 7 -16.15 2.74 -18.39
CA LYS A 7 -14.73 2.49 -18.11
C LYS A 7 -14.58 1.25 -17.23
N ILE A 8 -14.15 0.12 -17.81
CA ILE A 8 -13.60 -1.00 -17.03
C ILE A 8 -12.29 -0.52 -16.43
N ILE A 9 -12.32 -0.11 -15.16
CA ILE A 9 -11.11 0.23 -14.42
C ILE A 9 -10.55 -1.09 -13.88
N THR A 10 -9.33 -1.42 -14.29
CA THR A 10 -8.66 -2.62 -13.80
C THR A 10 -8.36 -2.48 -12.31
N MET A 11 -8.48 -3.57 -11.55
CA MET A 11 -8.01 -3.64 -10.16
C MET A 11 -6.49 -3.41 -10.04
N MET A 12 -5.76 -3.54 -11.15
CA MET A 12 -4.33 -3.19 -11.25
C MET A 12 -4.10 -1.68 -11.43
N SER A 13 -5.17 -0.87 -11.39
CA SER A 13 -5.06 0.58 -11.38
C SER A 13 -4.59 1.02 -10.01
N ASP A 14 -3.54 1.83 -9.97
CA ASP A 14 -2.99 2.41 -8.76
C ASP A 14 -4.07 3.17 -7.94
N GLU A 15 -4.94 3.92 -8.62
CA GLU A 15 -6.07 4.63 -7.98
C GLU A 15 -7.04 3.68 -7.29
N VAL A 16 -7.34 2.53 -7.91
CA VAL A 16 -8.27 1.53 -7.35
C VAL A 16 -7.61 0.81 -6.19
N PHE A 17 -6.37 0.38 -6.36
CA PHE A 17 -5.58 -0.24 -5.30
C PHE A 17 -5.51 0.64 -4.04
N LYS A 18 -5.16 1.92 -4.20
CA LYS A 18 -5.12 2.88 -3.09
C LYS A 18 -6.48 3.05 -2.45
N SER A 19 -7.54 3.23 -3.25
CA SER A 19 -8.89 3.42 -2.71
C SER A 19 -9.38 2.22 -1.91
N VAL A 20 -9.07 0.99 -2.33
CA VAL A 20 -9.53 -0.23 -1.64
C VAL A 20 -8.68 -0.52 -0.42
N LEU A 21 -7.35 -0.48 -0.52
CA LEU A 21 -6.49 -0.86 0.61
C LEU A 21 -6.36 0.20 1.70
N GLN A 22 -6.69 1.46 1.42
CA GLN A 22 -6.72 2.53 2.42
C GLN A 22 -8.10 2.74 3.04
N ASP A 23 -9.15 2.15 2.48
CA ASP A 23 -10.49 2.25 3.05
C ASP A 23 -10.61 1.31 4.27
N ARG A 24 -10.99 1.88 5.42
CA ARG A 24 -11.17 1.12 6.67
C ARG A 24 -12.23 0.02 6.55
N SER A 25 -13.23 0.19 5.69
CA SER A 25 -14.23 -0.85 5.42
C SER A 25 -13.64 -2.08 4.73
N CYS A 26 -12.46 -1.94 4.14
CA CYS A 26 -11.71 -3.00 3.45
C CYS A 26 -10.44 -3.42 4.21
N GLU A 27 -10.29 -3.03 5.48
CA GLU A 27 -9.12 -3.37 6.31
C GLU A 27 -8.87 -4.87 6.40
N ASP A 28 -9.95 -5.68 6.46
CA ASP A 28 -9.86 -7.14 6.47
C ASP A 28 -9.13 -7.70 5.26
N TYR A 29 -9.29 -7.07 4.09
CA TYR A 29 -8.60 -7.51 2.87
C TYR A 29 -7.09 -7.22 2.94
N LEU A 30 -6.71 -6.07 3.50
CA LEU A 30 -5.31 -5.75 3.74
C LEU A 30 -4.67 -6.70 4.78
N VAL A 31 -5.41 -7.02 5.85
CA VAL A 31 -4.98 -7.99 6.87
C VAL A 31 -4.74 -9.37 6.25
N ASP A 32 -5.64 -9.81 5.36
CA ASP A 32 -5.51 -11.09 4.67
C ASP A 32 -4.28 -11.15 3.76
N ILE A 33 -3.96 -10.06 3.06
CA ILE A 33 -2.74 -9.95 2.25
C ILE A 33 -1.50 -10.04 3.14
N ILE A 34 -1.45 -9.28 4.24
CA ILE A 34 -0.31 -9.25 5.14
C ILE A 34 -0.09 -10.62 5.79
N GLU A 35 -1.14 -11.26 6.32
CA GLU A 35 -1.02 -12.62 6.87
C GLU A 35 -0.58 -13.60 5.78
N GLY A 36 -1.15 -13.51 4.57
CA GLY A 36 -0.83 -14.38 3.45
C GLY A 36 0.67 -14.41 3.15
N ILE A 37 1.33 -13.26 3.20
CA ILE A 37 2.76 -13.07 2.91
C ILE A 37 3.62 -13.35 4.15
N THR A 38 3.32 -12.71 5.28
CA THR A 38 4.19 -12.69 6.47
C THR A 38 3.95 -13.86 7.43
N LYS A 39 2.79 -14.53 7.31
CA LYS A 39 2.27 -15.53 8.26
C LYS A 39 2.06 -15.00 9.69
N ILE A 40 2.03 -13.67 9.88
CA ILE A 40 1.66 -13.05 11.14
C ILE A 40 0.15 -13.23 11.36
N ASN A 41 -0.24 -13.57 12.58
CA ASN A 41 -1.63 -13.80 12.94
C ASN A 41 -2.55 -12.58 12.69
N LYS A 42 -3.72 -12.80 12.08
CA LYS A 42 -4.69 -11.73 11.76
C LYS A 42 -5.07 -10.84 12.94
N ASP A 43 -5.36 -11.43 14.09
CA ASP A 43 -5.80 -10.65 15.26
C ASP A 43 -4.67 -9.75 15.79
N TYR A 44 -3.43 -10.21 15.66
CA TYR A 44 -2.27 -9.39 15.95
C TYR A 44 -2.15 -8.23 14.95
N ILE A 45 -2.30 -8.48 13.65
CA ILE A 45 -2.24 -7.44 12.62
C ILE A 45 -3.31 -6.38 12.89
N LYS A 46 -4.58 -6.78 13.04
CA LYS A 46 -5.71 -5.87 13.30
C LYS A 46 -5.51 -4.96 14.50
N ARG A 47 -4.89 -5.46 15.57
CA ARG A 47 -4.66 -4.68 16.80
C ARG A 47 -3.51 -3.68 16.69
N ASN A 48 -2.57 -3.89 15.77
CA ASN A 48 -1.31 -3.16 15.72
C ASN A 48 -1.07 -2.43 14.39
N LEU A 49 -1.96 -2.57 13.41
CA LEU A 49 -1.84 -1.93 12.11
C LEU A 49 -2.10 -0.42 12.22
N VAL A 50 -1.14 0.37 11.73
CA VAL A 50 -1.26 1.83 11.66
C VAL A 50 -0.93 2.29 10.24
N PHE A 51 -1.88 2.97 9.60
CA PHE A 51 -1.63 3.61 8.30
C PHE A 51 -0.75 4.85 8.49
N LYS A 52 0.42 4.89 7.84
CA LYS A 52 1.35 6.03 7.91
C LYS A 52 1.12 7.06 6.80
N ASN A 53 0.45 6.68 5.72
CA ASN A 53 0.31 7.50 4.50
C ASN A 53 -0.74 8.63 4.57
N SER A 54 -1.11 9.12 5.76
CA SER A 54 -1.93 10.33 5.89
C SER A 54 -1.13 11.61 6.20
N GLU A 55 0.18 11.53 6.45
CA GLU A 55 0.95 12.70 6.96
C GLU A 55 2.34 12.93 6.32
N LEU A 56 2.70 12.29 5.20
CA LEU A 56 3.93 12.71 4.49
C LEU A 56 3.62 13.95 3.65
N THR A 57 4.16 15.09 4.08
CA THR A 57 4.03 16.34 3.35
C THR A 57 4.73 16.24 1.98
N LYS A 58 4.26 17.00 0.99
CA LYS A 58 4.90 17.05 -0.35
C LYS A 58 6.40 17.34 -0.28
N GLU A 59 6.83 18.10 0.73
CA GLU A 59 8.23 18.47 0.95
C GLU A 59 9.09 17.26 1.38
N GLU A 60 8.56 16.37 2.23
CA GLU A 60 9.27 15.13 2.64
C GLU A 60 9.32 14.08 1.51
N ILE A 61 8.32 14.09 0.63
CA ILE A 61 8.23 13.22 -0.55
C ILE A 61 9.31 13.59 -1.59
N GLU A 62 9.56 14.89 -1.81
CA GLU A 62 10.59 15.38 -2.72
C GLU A 62 12.01 15.21 -2.15
N GLU A 63 12.22 15.43 -0.84
CA GLU A 63 13.55 15.32 -0.22
C GLU A 63 14.13 13.89 -0.25
N LYS A 64 13.28 12.85 -0.17
CA LYS A 64 13.71 11.44 -0.19
C LYS A 64 13.49 10.73 -1.53
N GLY A 65 12.78 11.32 -2.49
CA GLY A 65 12.55 10.77 -3.82
C GLY A 65 11.81 9.42 -3.85
N LYS A 66 11.04 9.09 -2.80
CA LYS A 66 10.36 7.79 -2.62
C LYS A 66 8.85 7.98 -2.59
N ILE A 67 8.24 8.03 -3.78
CA ILE A 67 6.78 7.91 -3.91
C ILE A 67 6.42 6.46 -3.60
N THR A 68 5.64 6.29 -2.53
CA THR A 68 5.33 4.98 -1.94
C THR A 68 3.81 4.82 -1.88
N ASP A 69 3.25 3.77 -2.49
CA ASP A 69 1.80 3.69 -2.69
C ASP A 69 1.03 3.47 -1.37
N LEU A 70 1.54 2.59 -0.50
CA LEU A 70 0.98 2.34 0.82
C LEU A 70 2.07 1.98 1.83
N LEU A 71 2.26 2.84 2.83
CA LEU A 71 3.07 2.57 4.01
C LEU A 71 2.17 2.24 5.20
N ILE A 72 2.42 1.06 5.77
CA ILE A 72 1.80 0.62 7.01
C ILE A 72 2.88 0.29 8.04
N GLU A 73 2.60 0.63 9.28
CA GLU A 73 3.39 0.24 10.44
C GLU A 73 2.68 -0.92 11.14
N LEU A 74 3.49 -1.92 11.52
CA LEU A 74 3.08 -3.03 12.36
C LEU A 74 4.09 -3.14 13.50
N GLN A 75 3.78 -2.50 14.62
CA GLN A 75 4.71 -2.26 15.73
C GLN A 75 6.01 -1.60 15.23
N ASP A 76 7.15 -2.28 15.35
CA ASP A 76 8.47 -1.74 14.98
C ASP A 76 8.84 -2.01 13.51
N ASN A 77 7.92 -2.56 12.72
CA ASN A 77 8.14 -2.89 11.32
C ASN A 77 7.37 -1.94 10.40
N ILE A 78 8.03 -1.52 9.32
CA ILE A 78 7.40 -0.77 8.23
C ILE A 78 7.24 -1.72 7.05
N ILE A 79 6.01 -1.88 6.59
CA ILE A 79 5.70 -2.62 5.37
C ILE A 79 5.35 -1.61 4.29
N ASN A 80 6.12 -1.63 3.21
CA ASN A 80 5.80 -0.94 1.98
C ASN A 80 5.04 -1.88 1.03
N LEU A 81 3.85 -1.48 0.60
CA LEU A 81 3.06 -2.13 -0.43
C LEU A 81 3.00 -1.25 -1.68
N GLU A 82 3.60 -1.72 -2.78
CA GLU A 82 3.64 -1.05 -4.08
C GLU A 82 2.78 -1.82 -5.10
N MET A 83 1.88 -1.13 -5.80
CA MET A 83 1.09 -1.76 -6.88
C MET A 83 1.82 -1.58 -8.21
N ASN A 84 2.56 -2.61 -8.61
CA ASN A 84 3.28 -2.60 -9.87
C ASN A 84 2.47 -3.30 -10.96
N LYS A 85 2.13 -2.56 -12.03
CA LYS A 85 1.43 -3.11 -13.20
C LYS A 85 2.26 -4.16 -13.96
N TYR A 86 3.59 -4.03 -13.92
CA TYR A 86 4.51 -4.94 -14.59
C TYR A 86 5.68 -5.29 -13.65
N TYR A 87 6.12 -6.54 -13.71
CA TYR A 87 7.33 -7.00 -13.03
C TYR A 87 8.54 -6.73 -13.94
N TYR A 88 9.55 -6.02 -13.45
CA TYR A 88 10.83 -5.79 -14.14
C TYR A 88 11.98 -5.64 -13.14
N ASP A 89 13.21 -5.94 -13.56
CA ASP A 89 14.37 -6.04 -12.65
C ASP A 89 14.72 -4.73 -11.93
N GLY A 90 14.36 -3.59 -12.52
CA GLY A 90 14.55 -2.28 -11.90
C GLY A 90 13.69 -2.05 -10.64
N LEU A 91 12.68 -2.90 -10.38
CA LEU A 91 11.89 -2.87 -9.15
C LEU A 91 12.74 -3.17 -7.92
N PHE A 92 13.66 -4.14 -8.01
CA PHE A 92 14.54 -4.47 -6.89
C PHE A 92 15.47 -3.31 -6.56
N ASN A 93 16.02 -2.64 -7.59
CA ASN A 93 16.85 -1.45 -7.40
C ASN A 93 16.07 -0.27 -6.78
N LYS A 94 14.75 -0.17 -7.02
CA LYS A 94 13.88 0.81 -6.35
C LYS A 94 13.68 0.41 -4.89
N ASN A 95 13.41 -0.88 -4.63
CA ASN A 95 13.16 -1.44 -3.30
C ASN A 95 14.40 -1.39 -2.39
N ASP A 96 15.60 -1.61 -2.94
CA ASP A 96 16.87 -1.51 -2.19
C ASP A 96 17.12 -0.11 -1.65
N ARG A 97 16.51 0.93 -2.26
CA ARG A 97 16.60 2.28 -1.70
C ARG A 97 15.92 2.39 -0.35
N TYR A 98 14.98 1.50 0.00
CA TYR A 98 14.21 1.55 1.25
C TYR A 98 14.93 0.92 2.45
N VAL A 99 16.05 0.21 2.22
CA VAL A 99 16.94 -0.38 3.25
C VAL A 99 18.06 0.59 3.58
#